data_AF-A0A5C9CTP0-F1
#
_entry.id   AF-A0A5C9CTP0-F1
#
_cell.length_a   1.000
_cell.length_b   1.000
_cell.length_c   1.000
_cell.angle_alpha   90.00
_cell.angle_beta   90.00
_cell.angle_gamma   90.00
#
_symmetry.space_group_name_H-M   'P 1'
#
loop_
_entity.id
_entity.type
_entity.pdbx_description
1 polymer ?
#
loop_
_entity_poly.entity_id
_entity_poly.type
_entity_poly.pdbx_seq_one_letter_code
_entity_poly.pdbx_strand_id
1 'polypeptide(L)'
;MRGLQTLLLRKIYITCLFWCLPLLVFPRSWFVALGMPAPEPLVFVRLLGAAYLALLVGYYLGMRGLETGESPAPVIDMGITSNGLAGLLLLYFGATGAWSAWGGAAQVFMWVSMLGALAITWRLLGFRRRWISQSTSRENDLNLN
;
A
#
# COMPACT_ATOMS: atom_id res chain seq x y z
N MET A 1 13.36 -6.10 13.57
CA MET A 1 12.14 -6.27 12.76
C MET A 1 10.94 -5.43 13.24
N ARG A 2 10.80 -5.08 14.54
CA ARG A 2 9.64 -4.33 15.07
C ARG A 2 9.19 -3.12 14.24
N GLY A 3 10.13 -2.32 13.74
CA GLY A 3 9.80 -1.16 12.90
C GLY A 3 9.10 -1.51 11.57
N LEU A 4 9.42 -2.66 10.96
CA LEU A 4 8.74 -3.15 9.76
C LEU A 4 7.33 -3.63 10.10
N GLN A 5 7.18 -4.40 11.18
CA GLN A 5 5.86 -4.86 11.66
C GLN A 5 4.93 -3.66 11.95
N THR A 6 5.42 -2.63 12.65
CA THR A 6 4.64 -1.41 12.91
C THR A 6 4.26 -0.69 11.61
N LEU A 7 5.15 -0.62 10.61
CA LEU A 7 4.84 -0.05 9.31
C LEU A 7 3.73 -0.84 8.60
N LEU A 8 3.86 -2.17 8.54
CA LEU A 8 2.89 -3.06 7.90
C LEU A 8 1.53 -3.00 8.60
N LEU A 9 1.50 -3.02 9.93
CA LEU A 9 0.26 -2.93 10.70
C LEU A 9 -0.47 -1.62 10.45
N ARG A 10 0.23 -0.48 10.50
CA ARG A 10 -0.36 0.83 10.18
C ARG A 10 -0.90 0.87 8.77
N LYS A 11 -0.15 0.33 7.81
CA LYS A 11 -0.59 0.22 6.42
C LYS A 11 -1.87 -0.61 6.31
N ILE A 12 -1.93 -1.77 6.97
CA ILE A 12 -3.12 -2.63 6.96
C ILE A 12 -4.35 -1.85 7.44
N TYR A 13 -4.27 -1.20 8.60
CA TYR A 13 -5.40 -0.43 9.15
C TYR A 13 -5.83 0.71 8.24
N ILE A 14 -4.89 1.53 7.77
CA ILE A 14 -5.19 2.70 6.94
C ILE A 14 -5.77 2.26 5.59
N THR A 15 -5.13 1.30 4.91
CA THR A 15 -5.65 0.79 3.64
C THR A 15 -6.99 0.10 3.81
N CYS A 16 -7.22 -0.60 4.92
CA CYS A 16 -8.52 -1.20 5.22
C CYS A 16 -9.62 -0.13 5.33
N LEU A 17 -9.41 0.87 6.18
CA LEU A 17 -10.41 1.89 6.50
C LEU A 17 -10.70 2.83 5.35
N PHE A 18 -9.67 3.29 4.63
CA PHE A 18 -9.81 4.37 3.65
C PHE A 18 -9.91 3.90 2.20
N TRP A 19 -9.55 2.65 1.92
CA TRP A 19 -9.58 2.11 0.56
C TRP A 19 -10.41 0.82 0.49
N CYS A 20 -10.05 -0.23 1.22
CA CYS A 20 -10.69 -1.53 1.11
C CYS A 20 -12.19 -1.49 1.45
N LEU A 21 -12.56 -1.00 2.64
CA LEU A 21 -13.96 -0.99 3.08
C LEU A 21 -14.81 -0.04 2.22
N PRO A 22 -14.43 1.22 1.96
CA PRO A 22 -15.22 2.09 1.09
C PRO A 22 -15.45 1.48 -0.30
N LEU A 23 -14.41 0.93 -0.92
CA LEU A 23 -14.51 0.32 -2.24
C LEU A 23 -15.36 -0.95 -2.24
N LEU A 24 -15.39 -1.73 -1.15
CA LEU A 24 -16.21 -2.94 -1.06
C LEU A 24 -17.68 -2.66 -0.75
N VAL A 25 -17.97 -1.74 0.18
CA VAL A 25 -19.32 -1.63 0.75
C VAL A 25 -20.02 -0.30 0.52
N PHE A 26 -19.32 0.82 0.30
CA PHE A 26 -20.01 2.12 0.20
C PHE A 26 -20.83 2.21 -1.08
N PRO A 27 -22.08 2.72 -1.02
CA PRO A 27 -22.89 2.91 -2.21
C PRO A 27 -22.33 4.05 -3.07
N ARG A 28 -22.74 4.09 -4.35
CA ARG A 28 -22.34 5.14 -5.30
C ARG A 28 -22.48 6.56 -4.74
N SER A 29 -23.57 6.83 -4.04
CA SER A 29 -23.88 8.17 -3.49
C SER A 29 -22.79 8.70 -2.57
N TRP A 30 -22.06 7.83 -1.87
CA TRP A 30 -20.98 8.24 -0.97
C TRP A 30 -19.75 8.73 -1.72
N PHE A 31 -19.39 8.10 -2.84
CA PHE A 31 -18.29 8.58 -3.70
C PHE A 31 -18.60 9.98 -4.24
N VAL A 32 -19.83 10.17 -4.72
CA VAL A 32 -20.31 11.47 -5.22
C VAL A 32 -20.33 12.51 -4.10
N ALA A 33 -20.81 12.15 -2.90
CA ALA A 33 -20.83 13.04 -1.74
C ALA A 33 -19.43 13.49 -1.30
N LEU A 34 -18.41 12.64 -1.50
CA LEU A 34 -17.01 12.98 -1.26
C LEU A 34 -16.40 13.85 -2.37
N GLY A 35 -17.13 14.09 -3.46
CA GLY A 35 -16.68 14.88 -4.60
C GLY A 35 -15.97 14.07 -5.69
N MET A 36 -16.05 12.74 -5.64
CA MET A 36 -15.56 11.87 -6.72
C MET A 36 -16.62 11.72 -7.81
N PRO A 37 -16.23 11.43 -9.07
CA PRO A 37 -17.18 11.06 -10.10
C PRO A 37 -17.93 9.79 -9.71
N ALA A 38 -19.19 9.68 -10.14
CA ALA A 38 -19.99 8.49 -9.89
C ALA A 38 -19.32 7.25 -10.54
N PRO A 39 -18.96 6.22 -9.77
CA PRO A 39 -18.36 5.01 -10.34
C PRO A 39 -19.37 4.25 -11.19
N GLU A 40 -19.04 4.11 -12.47
CA GLU A 40 -19.84 3.40 -13.47
C GLU A 40 -18.95 2.56 -14.40
N PRO A 41 -19.15 1.23 -14.46
CA PRO A 41 -20.01 0.42 -13.59
C PRO A 41 -19.40 0.23 -12.18
N LEU A 42 -20.26 0.06 -11.16
CA LEU A 42 -19.82 -0.11 -9.76
C LEU A 42 -18.97 -1.37 -9.54
N VAL A 43 -19.06 -2.37 -10.43
CA VAL A 43 -18.33 -3.64 -10.31
C VAL A 43 -16.80 -3.44 -10.26
N PHE A 44 -16.23 -2.49 -11.00
CA PHE A 44 -14.78 -2.25 -10.99
C PHE A 44 -14.30 -1.73 -9.64
N VAL A 45 -15.08 -0.87 -8.99
CA VAL A 45 -14.79 -0.39 -7.64
C VAL A 45 -14.83 -1.55 -6.63
N ARG A 46 -15.79 -2.48 -6.76
CA ARG A 46 -15.87 -3.66 -5.88
C ARG A 46 -14.69 -4.60 -6.09
N LEU A 47 -14.33 -4.87 -7.34
CA LEU A 47 -13.19 -5.72 -7.68
C LEU A 47 -11.87 -5.12 -7.18
N LEU A 48 -11.70 -3.79 -7.27
CA LEU A 48 -10.54 -3.11 -6.70
C LEU A 48 -10.51 -3.24 -5.16
N GLY A 49 -11.65 -3.08 -4.50
CA GLY A 49 -11.77 -3.33 -3.06
C GLY A 49 -11.39 -4.76 -2.66
N ALA A 50 -11.82 -5.76 -3.44
CA ALA A 50 -11.48 -7.16 -3.22
C ALA A 50 -9.98 -7.43 -3.43
N ALA A 51 -9.37 -6.81 -4.44
CA ALA A 51 -7.93 -6.88 -4.68
C ALA A 51 -7.14 -6.29 -3.50
N TYR A 52 -7.60 -5.16 -2.93
CA TYR A 52 -6.99 -4.60 -1.73
C TYR A 52 -7.16 -5.49 -0.51
N LEU A 53 -8.32 -6.13 -0.33
CA LEU A 53 -8.52 -7.10 0.74
C LEU A 53 -7.52 -8.26 0.64
N ALA A 54 -7.33 -8.82 -0.55
CA ALA A 54 -6.34 -9.87 -0.79
C ALA A 54 -4.91 -9.41 -0.45
N LEU A 55 -4.54 -8.18 -0.82
CA LEU A 55 -3.26 -7.60 -0.42
C LEU A 55 -3.14 -7.46 1.10
N LEU A 56 -4.20 -7.05 1.80
CA LEU A 56 -4.20 -6.96 3.26
C LEU A 56 -3.96 -8.32 3.93
N VAL A 57 -4.56 -9.39 3.39
CA VAL A 57 -4.29 -10.76 3.84
C VAL A 57 -2.82 -11.10 3.62
N GLY A 58 -2.26 -10.80 2.45
CA GLY A 58 -0.83 -10.99 2.16
C GLY A 58 0.09 -10.24 3.14
N TYR A 59 -0.23 -8.99 3.47
CA TYR A 59 0.53 -8.23 4.47
C TYR A 59 0.43 -8.83 5.88
N TYR A 60 -0.76 -9.28 6.27
CA TYR A 60 -0.98 -9.91 7.56
C TYR A 60 -0.17 -11.22 7.69
N LEU A 61 -0.25 -12.10 6.68
CA LEU A 61 0.52 -13.34 6.64
C LEU A 61 2.02 -13.06 6.64
N GLY A 62 2.48 -12.12 5.80
CA GLY A 62 3.88 -11.71 5.77
C GLY A 62 4.36 -11.14 7.10
N MET A 63 3.52 -10.38 7.82
CA MET A 63 3.83 -9.86 9.15
C MET A 63 3.95 -10.98 10.20
N ARG A 64 3.09 -12.00 10.15
CA ARG A 64 3.18 -13.18 11.02
C ARG A 64 4.44 -14.02 10.74
N GLY A 65 4.82 -14.17 9.47
CA GLY A 65 6.07 -14.83 9.09
C GLY A 65 7.32 -14.15 9.72
N LEU A 66 7.28 -12.83 9.95
CA LEU A 66 8.37 -12.14 10.63
C LEU A 66 8.57 -12.59 12.09
N GLU A 67 7.51 -13.09 12.74
CA GLU A 67 7.55 -13.57 14.12
C GLU A 67 8.19 -14.96 14.20
N THR A 68 8.05 -15.76 13.14
CA THR A 68 8.63 -17.11 13.01
C THR A 68 10.03 -17.09 12.40
N GLY A 69 10.57 -15.91 12.08
CA GLY A 69 11.90 -15.76 11.49
C GLY A 69 11.96 -15.96 9.97
N GLU A 70 10.81 -16.02 9.30
CA GLU A 70 10.76 -16.09 7.84
C GLU A 70 11.34 -14.84 7.18
N SER A 71 11.74 -14.99 5.92
CA SER A 71 12.28 -13.88 5.16
C SER A 71 11.26 -12.74 5.01
N PRO A 72 11.62 -11.50 5.36
CA PRO A 72 10.76 -10.34 5.14
C PRO A 72 10.70 -9.93 3.66
N ALA A 73 11.55 -10.52 2.80
CA ALA A 73 11.72 -10.11 1.42
C ALA A 73 10.40 -10.07 0.63
N PRO A 74 9.56 -11.13 0.63
CA PRO A 74 8.34 -11.15 -0.18
C PRO A 74 7.33 -10.06 0.21
N VAL A 75 7.13 -9.85 1.53
CA VAL A 75 6.18 -8.84 2.01
C VAL A 75 6.68 -7.41 1.77
N ILE A 76 8.01 -7.20 1.83
CA ILE A 76 8.62 -5.92 1.46
C ILE A 76 8.45 -5.65 -0.03
N ASP A 77 8.70 -6.63 -0.91
CA ASP A 77 8.65 -6.46 -2.36
C ASP A 77 7.22 -6.22 -2.85
N MET A 78 6.24 -6.99 -2.34
CA MET A 78 4.82 -6.71 -2.55
C MET A 78 4.45 -5.30 -2.09
N GLY A 79 5.01 -4.87 -0.97
CA GLY A 79 4.92 -3.52 -0.44
C GLY A 79 5.40 -2.44 -1.42
N ILE A 80 6.61 -2.61 -1.93
CA ILE A 80 7.24 -1.69 -2.88
C ILE A 80 6.44 -1.66 -4.18
N THR A 81 6.08 -2.81 -4.74
CA THR A 81 5.33 -2.90 -6.00
C THR A 81 3.97 -2.21 -5.87
N SER A 82 3.19 -2.57 -4.85
CA SER A 82 1.83 -2.03 -4.72
C SER A 82 1.80 -0.54 -4.40
N ASN A 83 2.58 -0.06 -3.40
CA ASN A 83 2.57 1.35 -3.04
C ASN A 83 3.35 2.21 -4.03
N GLY A 84 4.44 1.69 -4.57
CA GLY A 84 5.27 2.39 -5.54
C GLY A 84 4.48 2.64 -6.81
N LEU A 85 3.87 1.58 -7.38
CA LEU A 85 3.06 1.73 -8.58
C LEU A 85 1.82 2.61 -8.32
N ALA A 86 1.11 2.42 -7.21
CA ALA A 86 -0.02 3.28 -6.86
C ALA A 86 0.40 4.74 -6.70
N GLY A 87 1.49 5.02 -5.99
CA GLY A 87 2.01 6.38 -5.79
C GLY A 87 2.43 7.04 -7.10
N LEU A 88 3.10 6.30 -8.00
CA LEU A 88 3.49 6.81 -9.32
C LEU A 88 2.28 7.08 -10.22
N LEU A 89 1.30 6.19 -10.24
CA LEU A 89 0.07 6.38 -11.02
C LEU A 89 -0.74 7.56 -10.49
N LEU A 90 -0.88 7.69 -9.17
CA LEU A 90 -1.55 8.83 -8.56
C LEU A 90 -0.81 10.12 -8.90
N LEU A 91 0.52 10.15 -8.79
CA LEU A 91 1.30 11.33 -9.16
C LEU A 91 1.09 11.70 -10.64
N TYR A 92 1.17 10.73 -11.55
CA TYR A 92 0.97 10.94 -12.98
C TYR A 92 -0.42 11.49 -13.31
N PHE A 93 -1.49 10.85 -12.81
CA PHE A 93 -2.86 11.28 -13.07
C PHE A 93 -3.21 12.60 -12.36
N GLY A 94 -2.66 12.82 -11.17
CA GLY A 94 -2.81 14.09 -10.46
C GLY A 94 -2.15 15.24 -11.21
N ALA A 95 -0.91 15.04 -11.69
CA ALA A 95 -0.17 16.04 -12.44
C ALA A 95 -0.78 16.34 -13.81
N THR A 96 -1.45 15.36 -14.44
CA THR A 96 -2.17 15.55 -15.71
C THR A 96 -3.61 16.04 -15.52
N GLY A 97 -4.02 16.35 -14.27
CA GLY A 97 -5.30 17.00 -13.98
C GLY A 97 -6.51 16.07 -13.94
N ALA A 98 -6.31 14.75 -13.80
CA ALA A 98 -7.39 13.75 -13.82
C ALA A 98 -8.49 13.98 -12.76
N TRP A 99 -8.14 14.63 -11.64
CA TRP A 99 -9.09 15.01 -10.59
C TRP A 99 -9.24 16.52 -10.41
N SER A 100 -8.84 17.34 -11.39
CA SER A 100 -8.98 18.80 -11.34
C SER A 100 -10.44 19.27 -11.18
N ALA A 101 -11.37 18.53 -11.78
CA ALA A 101 -12.80 18.78 -11.69
C ALA A 101 -13.49 18.09 -10.49
N TRP A 102 -12.75 17.34 -9.67
CA TRP A 102 -13.32 16.67 -8.50
C TRP A 102 -13.54 17.67 -7.37
N GLY A 103 -14.41 17.34 -6.40
CA GLY A 103 -14.58 18.14 -5.19
C GLY A 103 -13.29 18.21 -4.36
N GLY A 104 -13.08 19.33 -3.66
CA GLY A 104 -11.82 19.59 -2.94
C GLY A 104 -11.43 18.50 -1.93
N ALA A 105 -12.40 17.91 -1.24
CA ALA A 105 -12.16 16.80 -0.32
C ALA A 105 -11.57 15.56 -1.03
N ALA A 106 -12.11 15.19 -2.20
CA ALA A 106 -11.57 14.10 -3.01
C ALA A 106 -10.17 14.43 -3.54
N GLN A 107 -9.89 15.67 -3.95
CA GLN A 107 -8.55 16.06 -4.39
C GLN A 107 -7.52 15.92 -3.26
N VAL A 108 -7.85 16.43 -2.06
CA VAL A 108 -6.98 16.28 -0.87
C VAL A 108 -6.76 14.80 -0.57
N PHE A 109 -7.82 13.99 -0.58
CA PHE A 109 -7.72 12.55 -0.37
C PHE A 109 -6.76 11.86 -1.35
N MET A 110 -6.83 12.19 -2.64
CA MET A 110 -5.96 11.62 -3.67
C MET A 110 -4.50 12.04 -3.49
N TRP A 111 -4.24 13.32 -3.20
CA TRP A 111 -2.88 13.83 -2.97
C TRP A 111 -2.26 13.25 -1.69
N VAL A 112 -3.02 13.17 -0.59
CA VAL A 112 -2.55 12.55 0.65
C VAL A 112 -2.27 11.06 0.44
N SER A 113 -3.10 10.37 -0.33
CA SER A 113 -2.88 8.95 -0.66
C SER A 113 -1.63 8.74 -1.50
N MET A 114 -1.37 9.63 -2.47
CA MET A 114 -0.13 9.64 -3.27
C MET A 114 1.10 9.78 -2.37
N LEU A 115 1.14 10.81 -1.53
CA LEU A 115 2.27 11.07 -0.62
C LEU A 115 2.46 9.92 0.37
N GLY A 116 1.37 9.39 0.92
CA GLY A 116 1.39 8.24 1.81
C GLY A 116 1.97 6.99 1.14
N ALA A 117 1.55 6.68 -0.09
CA ALA A 117 2.04 5.54 -0.84
C ALA A 117 3.55 5.67 -1.15
N LEU A 118 4.01 6.83 -1.60
CA LEU A 118 5.44 7.06 -1.86
C LEU A 118 6.27 7.02 -0.56
N ALA A 119 5.78 7.59 0.53
CA ALA A 119 6.45 7.55 1.84
C ALA A 119 6.58 6.12 2.38
N ILE A 120 5.54 5.29 2.24
CA ILE A 120 5.60 3.87 2.60
C ILE A 120 6.66 3.15 1.75
N THR A 121 6.63 3.38 0.43
CA THR A 121 7.58 2.78 -0.52
C THR A 121 9.03 3.11 -0.15
N TRP A 122 9.31 4.38 0.14
CA TRP A 122 10.63 4.83 0.59
C TRP A 122 11.10 4.10 1.84
N ARG A 123 10.24 3.97 2.86
CA ARG A 123 10.56 3.25 4.09
C ARG A 123 10.83 1.77 3.84
N LEU A 124 10.04 1.13 2.96
CA LEU A 124 10.23 -0.28 2.58
C LEU A 124 11.54 -0.50 1.84
N LEU A 125 11.95 0.39 0.93
CA LEU A 125 13.26 0.34 0.30
C LEU A 125 14.40 0.40 1.35
N GLY A 126 14.25 1.24 2.37
CA GLY A 126 15.18 1.30 3.50
C GLY A 126 15.21 0.02 4.34
N PHE A 127 14.09 -0.68 4.51
CA PHE A 127 14.06 -2.01 5.12
C PHE A 127 14.71 -3.07 4.21
N ARG A 128 14.44 -3.02 2.90
CA ARG A 128 15.00 -3.97 1.92
C ARG A 128 16.52 -3.92 1.90
N ARG A 129 17.09 -2.73 1.78
CA ARG A 129 18.55 -2.51 1.77
C ARG A 129 19.22 -3.07 3.04
N ARG A 130 18.64 -2.80 4.21
CA ARG A 130 19.15 -3.32 5.49
C ARG A 130 19.10 -4.84 5.57
N TRP A 131 18.02 -5.45 5.08
CA TRP A 131 17.89 -6.90 5.09
C TRP A 131 18.94 -7.57 4.18
N ILE A 132 19.13 -7.07 2.94
CA ILE A 132 20.14 -7.58 2.01
C ILE A 132 21.54 -7.51 2.65
N SER A 133 21.90 -6.38 3.24
CA SER A 133 23.19 -6.22 3.91
C SER A 133 23.39 -7.24 5.04
N GLN A 134 22.36 -7.50 5.84
CA GLN A 134 22.43 -8.48 6.94
C GLN A 134 22.50 -9.93 6.45
N SER A 135 21.79 -10.28 5.36
CA SER A 135 21.84 -11.63 4.80
C SER A 135 23.22 -11.93 4.21
N THR A 136 23.82 -10.97 3.48
CA THR A 136 25.14 -11.13 2.89
C THR A 136 26.23 -11.27 3.95
N SER A 137 26.19 -10.49 5.04
CA SER A 137 27.15 -10.63 6.14
C SER A 137 27.09 -12.01 6.78
N ARG A 138 25.88 -12.54 7.07
CA ARG A 138 25.74 -13.88 7.67
C ARG A 138 26.24 -15.01 6.76
N GLU A 139 25.99 -14.89 5.46
CA GLU A 139 26.46 -15.89 4.49
C GLU A 139 27.99 -15.93 4.43
N ASN A 140 28.63 -14.76 4.46
CA ASN A 140 30.09 -14.68 4.54
C ASN A 140 30.64 -15.28 5.84
N ASP A 141 30.00 -15.01 6.99
CA ASP A 141 30.42 -15.57 8.28
C ASP A 141 30.31 -17.12 8.30
N LEU A 142 29.31 -17.69 7.63
CA LEU A 142 29.14 -19.15 7.52
C LEU A 142 30.17 -19.80 6.58
N ASN A 143 30.65 -19.08 5.56
CA ASN A 143 31.63 -19.59 4.59
C ASN A 143 33.09 -19.50 5.09
N LEU A 144 33.34 -18.80 6.20
CA LEU A 144 34.67 -18.62 6.81
C LEU A 144 34.94 -19.56 8.00
N ASN A 145 33.95 -20.37 8.40
CA ASN A 145 34.04 -21.39 9.45
C ASN A 145 33.92 -22.79 8.85
#